data_AF-A0A1S3G835-F1
#
_entry.id   AF-A0A1S3G835-F1
#
_cell.length_a   1.000
_cell.length_b   1.000
_cell.length_c   1.000
_cell.angle_alpha   90.00
_cell.angle_beta   90.00
_cell.angle_gamma   90.00
#
_symmetry.space_group_name_H-M   'P 1'
#
loop_
_entity.id
_entity.type
_entity.pdbx_description
1 polymer ?
#
loop_
_entity_poly.entity_id
_entity_poly.type
_entity_poly.pdbx_seq_one_letter_code
_entity_poly.pdbx_strand_id
1 'polypeptide(L)'
;MGSSCVWYVMVTAALSHTVSRVDKLSITLHRLTWSFLWSLFWLIQISVCISRVFIATHFPHQVILGVIGGMLVAEAFEHTPGIHTASLSTYLKTNLFLFVFALGFYLLLRLLDIDLLWSVPIAKKWCANPDWIHIDTTPFAGLVRNLGILFGLGFAINSEMFLISCRGENGYKLSFRLLCAVTSLTTLQLYHFIKIPTHTEHLFYVLSFCKSASIPLTVVALIPYCIHMLMKPSEKKIK
;
A
#
# COMPACT_ATOMS: atom_id res chain seq x y z
N MET A 1 -1.19 -11.52 -6.37
CA MET A 1 -1.00 -11.66 -4.91
C MET A 1 -0.19 -10.47 -4.39
N GLY A 2 -0.84 -9.36 -4.00
CA GLY A 2 -0.11 -8.14 -3.60
C GLY A 2 0.80 -8.32 -2.38
N SER A 3 0.50 -9.28 -1.50
CA SER A 3 1.33 -9.63 -0.33
C SER A 3 2.75 -10.03 -0.71
N SER A 4 2.95 -10.74 -1.82
CA SER A 4 4.28 -11.16 -2.29
C SER A 4 5.18 -9.98 -2.59
N CYS A 5 4.65 -8.96 -3.27
CA CYS A 5 5.36 -7.72 -3.57
C CYS A 5 5.79 -6.99 -2.28
N VAL A 6 4.87 -6.81 -1.33
CA VAL A 6 5.16 -6.07 -0.09
C VAL A 6 6.20 -6.79 0.76
N TRP A 7 6.05 -8.11 0.94
CA TRP A 7 7.00 -8.91 1.71
C TRP A 7 8.38 -8.95 1.07
N TYR A 8 8.46 -9.01 -0.26
CA TYR A 8 9.73 -8.95 -0.99
C TYR A 8 10.46 -7.64 -0.68
N VAL A 9 9.80 -6.49 -0.88
CA VAL A 9 10.39 -5.17 -0.59
C VAL A 9 10.80 -5.04 0.87
N MET A 10 9.99 -5.53 1.81
CA MET A 10 10.33 -5.50 3.24
C MET A 10 11.57 -6.33 3.59
N VAL A 11 11.69 -7.54 3.03
CA VAL A 11 12.85 -8.41 3.24
C VAL A 11 14.11 -7.77 2.65
N THR A 12 14.04 -7.25 1.42
CA THR A 12 15.18 -6.58 0.77
C THR A 12 15.60 -5.31 1.52
N ALA A 13 14.64 -4.52 2.01
CA ALA A 13 14.93 -3.32 2.82
C ALA A 13 15.54 -3.66 4.19
N ALA A 14 15.03 -4.69 4.88
CA ALA A 14 15.58 -5.13 6.17
C ALA A 14 17.01 -5.66 6.01
N LEU A 15 17.27 -6.36 4.91
CA LEU A 15 18.57 -6.92 4.60
C LEU A 15 19.59 -5.83 4.23
N SER A 16 19.25 -4.89 3.36
CA SER A 16 20.15 -3.78 3.00
C SER A 16 20.54 -2.92 4.21
N HIS A 17 19.60 -2.69 5.12
CA HIS A 17 19.87 -2.00 6.38
C HIS A 17 20.80 -2.80 7.30
N THR A 18 20.72 -4.13 7.25
CA THR A 18 21.65 -5.01 7.98
C THR A 18 23.04 -4.92 7.36
N VAL A 19 23.18 -4.96 6.02
CA VAL A 19 24.47 -4.88 5.30
C VAL A 19 25.27 -3.61 5.64
N SER A 20 24.61 -2.46 5.77
CA SER A 20 25.28 -1.19 6.05
C SER A 20 25.95 -1.11 7.44
N ARG A 21 25.70 -2.06 8.35
CA ARG A 21 26.05 -1.96 9.77
C ARG A 21 27.15 -2.93 10.22
N VAL A 22 27.82 -3.65 9.33
CA VAL A 22 28.56 -4.85 9.77
C VAL A 22 30.01 -5.01 9.31
N ASP A 23 30.86 -5.29 10.30
CA ASP A 23 32.27 -5.68 10.18
C ASP A 23 32.46 -7.16 9.83
N LYS A 24 33.70 -7.54 9.44
CA LYS A 24 34.11 -8.87 8.94
C LYS A 24 33.63 -10.11 9.74
N LEU A 25 33.39 -10.01 11.06
CA LEU A 25 32.91 -11.13 11.89
C LEU A 25 31.46 -11.55 11.57
N SER A 26 30.72 -10.72 10.84
CA SER A 26 29.29 -10.83 10.66
C SER A 26 28.82 -11.50 9.38
N ILE A 27 29.72 -11.90 8.49
CA ILE A 27 29.34 -12.51 7.21
C ILE A 27 28.48 -13.77 7.47
N THR A 28 28.83 -14.55 8.50
CA THR A 28 28.04 -15.72 8.93
C THR A 28 26.68 -15.33 9.50
N LEU A 29 26.61 -14.26 10.31
CA LEU A 29 25.37 -13.77 10.90
C LEU A 29 24.45 -13.17 9.83
N HIS A 30 25.00 -12.43 8.87
CA HIS A 30 24.31 -11.93 7.69
C HIS A 30 23.75 -13.08 6.85
N ARG A 31 24.53 -14.13 6.58
CA ARG A 31 24.05 -15.32 5.87
C ARG A 31 22.91 -16.02 6.61
N LEU A 32 22.98 -16.08 7.94
CA LEU A 32 21.92 -16.63 8.78
C LEU A 32 20.65 -15.77 8.72
N THR A 33 20.79 -14.45 8.85
CA THR A 33 19.67 -13.51 8.75
C THR A 33 19.04 -13.51 7.36
N TRP A 34 19.86 -13.55 6.30
CA TRP A 34 19.40 -13.73 4.92
C TRP A 34 18.56 -15.01 4.81
N SER A 35 19.12 -16.14 5.23
CA SER A 35 18.44 -17.43 5.16
C SER A 35 17.12 -17.40 5.93
N PHE A 36 17.13 -16.86 7.14
CA PHE A 36 15.95 -16.78 7.99
C PHE A 36 14.83 -15.92 7.37
N LEU A 37 15.15 -14.72 6.89
CA LEU A 37 14.17 -13.81 6.29
C LEU A 37 13.56 -14.39 5.01
N TRP A 38 14.36 -15.01 4.15
CA TRP A 38 13.88 -15.66 2.93
C TRP A 38 13.08 -16.93 3.22
N SER A 39 13.47 -17.72 4.22
CA SER A 39 12.67 -18.86 4.68
C SER A 39 11.31 -18.41 5.21
N LEU A 40 11.26 -17.34 5.99
CA LEU A 40 10.01 -16.77 6.51
C LEU A 40 9.12 -16.23 5.37
N PHE A 41 9.72 -15.56 4.38
CA PHE A 41 9.02 -15.11 3.17
C PHE A 41 8.32 -16.27 2.48
N TRP A 42 9.06 -17.34 2.17
CA TRP A 42 8.49 -18.51 1.48
C TRP A 42 7.44 -19.22 2.31
N LEU A 43 7.64 -19.36 3.62
CA LEU A 43 6.66 -19.95 4.53
C LEU A 43 5.31 -19.19 4.48
N ILE A 44 5.36 -17.86 4.58
CA ILE A 44 4.16 -17.02 4.53
C ILE A 44 3.51 -17.09 3.15
N GLN A 45 4.28 -17.02 2.05
CA GLN A 45 3.70 -17.11 0.71
C GLN A 45 3.04 -18.46 0.46
N ILE A 46 3.70 -19.57 0.82
CA ILE A 46 3.13 -20.91 0.67
C ILE A 46 1.82 -21.03 1.46
N SER A 47 1.79 -20.53 2.70
CA SER A 47 0.58 -20.52 3.52
C SER A 47 -0.57 -19.76 2.85
N VAL A 48 -0.32 -18.55 2.33
CA VAL A 48 -1.32 -17.74 1.62
C VAL A 48 -1.77 -18.41 0.30
N CYS A 49 -0.83 -19.02 -0.43
CA CYS A 49 -1.12 -19.77 -1.65
C CYS A 49 -2.07 -20.94 -1.39
N ILE A 50 -1.73 -21.78 -0.41
CA ILE A 50 -2.53 -22.97 -0.05
C ILE A 50 -3.92 -22.55 0.41
N SER A 51 -4.02 -21.50 1.25
CA SER A 51 -5.32 -20.98 1.71
C SER A 51 -6.25 -20.61 0.55
N ARG A 52 -5.73 -19.95 -0.51
CA ARG A 52 -6.53 -19.55 -1.68
C ARG A 52 -6.99 -20.72 -2.54
N VAL A 53 -6.14 -21.73 -2.69
CA VAL A 53 -6.48 -22.98 -3.39
C VAL A 53 -7.51 -23.78 -2.59
N PHE A 54 -7.38 -23.82 -1.26
CA PHE A 54 -8.29 -24.54 -0.38
C PHE A 54 -9.71 -23.95 -0.37
N ILE A 55 -9.85 -22.63 -0.44
CA ILE A 55 -11.15 -21.94 -0.53
C ILE A 55 -11.71 -22.00 -1.98
N ALA A 56 -11.03 -22.68 -2.91
CA ALA A 56 -11.39 -22.80 -4.33
C ALA A 56 -11.59 -21.44 -5.05
N THR A 57 -10.99 -20.37 -4.51
CA THR A 57 -11.10 -19.02 -5.08
C THR A 57 -10.15 -18.81 -6.25
N HIS A 58 -9.07 -19.60 -6.34
CA HIS A 58 -8.05 -19.48 -7.37
C HIS A 58 -7.51 -20.85 -7.76
N PHE A 59 -7.26 -21.03 -9.06
CA PHE A 59 -6.56 -22.22 -9.56
C PHE A 59 -5.07 -22.17 -9.20
N PRO A 60 -4.40 -23.33 -9.02
CA PRO A 60 -2.98 -23.39 -8.64
C PRO A 60 -2.06 -22.59 -9.57
N HIS A 61 -2.30 -22.63 -10.88
CA HIS A 61 -1.50 -21.88 -11.85
C HIS A 61 -1.63 -20.35 -11.64
N GLN A 62 -2.82 -19.84 -11.32
CA GLN A 62 -3.04 -18.41 -11.06
C GLN A 62 -2.31 -17.94 -9.81
N VAL A 63 -2.26 -18.79 -8.80
CA VAL A 63 -1.56 -18.49 -7.55
C VAL A 63 -0.06 -18.42 -7.79
N ILE A 64 0.52 -19.40 -8.50
CA ILE A 64 1.96 -19.41 -8.85
C ILE A 64 2.32 -18.18 -9.70
N LEU A 65 1.58 -17.91 -10.78
CA LEU A 65 1.77 -16.73 -11.62
C LEU A 65 1.60 -15.43 -10.82
N GLY A 66 0.69 -15.43 -9.83
CA GLY A 66 0.45 -14.30 -8.94
C GLY A 66 1.59 -14.00 -7.98
N VAL A 67 2.36 -15.01 -7.55
CA VAL A 67 3.60 -14.83 -6.77
C VAL A 67 4.70 -14.27 -7.66
N ILE A 68 4.94 -14.89 -8.82
CA ILE A 68 5.97 -14.47 -9.78
C ILE A 68 5.73 -13.02 -10.20
N GLY A 69 4.49 -12.69 -10.59
CA GLY A 69 4.13 -11.33 -10.97
C GLY A 69 4.34 -10.32 -9.84
N GLY A 70 4.07 -10.68 -8.59
CA GLY A 70 4.32 -9.79 -7.45
C GLY A 70 5.80 -9.56 -7.17
N MET A 71 6.65 -10.58 -7.34
CA MET A 71 8.10 -10.45 -7.23
C MET A 71 8.67 -9.58 -8.36
N LEU A 72 8.24 -9.81 -9.61
CA LEU A 72 8.66 -9.00 -10.75
C LEU A 72 8.29 -7.53 -10.59
N VAL A 73 7.08 -7.25 -10.09
CA VAL A 73 6.66 -5.89 -9.77
C VAL A 73 7.58 -5.30 -8.70
N ALA A 74 7.82 -6.00 -7.59
CA ALA A 74 8.71 -5.51 -6.54
C ALA A 74 10.11 -5.16 -7.05
N GLU A 75 10.70 -6.03 -7.85
CA GLU A 75 12.02 -5.83 -8.47
C GLU A 75 12.03 -4.61 -9.41
N ALA A 76 11.00 -4.47 -10.25
CA ALA A 76 10.86 -3.33 -11.16
C ALA A 76 10.74 -2.00 -10.39
N PHE A 77 10.05 -2.00 -9.25
CA PHE A 77 9.94 -0.83 -8.38
C PHE A 77 11.27 -0.49 -7.70
N GLU A 78 12.06 -1.48 -7.29
CA GLU A 78 13.39 -1.27 -6.70
C GLU A 78 14.38 -0.69 -7.71
N HIS A 79 14.34 -1.15 -8.96
CA HIS A 79 15.21 -0.67 -10.03
C HIS A 79 14.79 0.69 -10.62
N THR A 80 13.64 1.23 -10.23
CA THR A 80 13.10 2.50 -10.77
C THR A 80 13.13 3.61 -9.70
N PRO A 81 14.29 4.27 -9.47
CA PRO A 81 14.42 5.31 -8.44
C PRO A 81 13.61 6.58 -8.73
N GLY A 82 13.10 6.74 -9.96
CA GLY A 82 12.34 7.92 -10.40
C GLY A 82 11.02 8.16 -9.68
N ILE A 83 10.54 7.19 -8.89
CA ILE A 83 9.28 7.33 -8.14
C ILE A 83 9.46 8.31 -6.97
N HIS A 84 10.59 8.29 -6.29
CA HIS A 84 10.83 9.18 -5.13
C HIS A 84 11.15 10.63 -5.53
N THR A 85 11.56 10.88 -6.78
CA THR A 85 11.93 12.21 -7.30
C THR A 85 10.90 12.78 -8.29
N ALA A 86 9.82 12.05 -8.56
CA ALA A 86 8.80 12.48 -9.50
C ALA A 86 8.04 13.72 -8.99
N SER A 87 7.84 14.69 -9.89
CA SER A 87 7.03 15.88 -9.59
C SER A 87 5.57 15.51 -9.31
N LEU A 88 4.88 16.34 -8.52
CA LEU A 88 3.44 16.19 -8.28
C LEU A 88 2.60 16.19 -9.57
N SER A 89 3.04 16.92 -10.60
CA SER A 89 2.39 16.90 -11.92
C SER A 89 2.46 15.51 -12.58
N THR A 90 3.57 14.79 -12.42
CA THR A 90 3.72 13.42 -12.91
C THR A 90 2.75 12.48 -12.20
N TYR A 91 2.63 12.58 -10.87
CA TYR A 91 1.67 11.79 -10.10
C TYR A 91 0.22 12.05 -10.53
N LEU A 92 -0.16 13.32 -10.71
CA LEU A 92 -1.48 13.71 -11.20
C LEU A 92 -1.76 13.17 -12.60
N LYS A 93 -0.80 13.31 -13.53
CA LYS A 93 -0.92 12.80 -14.91
C LYS A 93 -1.05 11.29 -14.95
N THR A 94 -0.23 10.57 -14.17
CA THR A 94 -0.30 9.10 -14.09
C THR A 94 -1.63 8.64 -13.49
N ASN A 95 -2.11 9.31 -12.43
CA ASN A 95 -3.40 9.00 -11.82
C ASN A 95 -4.56 9.21 -12.82
N LEU A 96 -4.56 10.35 -13.51
CA LEU A 96 -5.56 10.66 -14.54
C LEU A 96 -5.49 9.66 -15.70
N PHE A 97 -4.30 9.33 -16.16
CA PHE A 97 -4.09 8.33 -17.22
C PHE A 97 -4.64 6.97 -16.81
N LEU A 98 -4.31 6.47 -15.61
CA LEU A 98 -4.80 5.20 -15.10
C LEU A 98 -6.32 5.19 -14.95
N PHE A 99 -6.92 6.30 -14.48
CA PHE A 99 -8.37 6.43 -14.37
C PHE A 99 -9.06 6.41 -15.74
N VAL A 100 -8.60 7.23 -16.68
CA VAL A 100 -9.15 7.28 -18.04
C VAL A 100 -8.96 5.95 -18.75
N PHE A 101 -7.81 5.30 -18.60
CA PHE A 101 -7.55 3.99 -19.18
C PHE A 101 -8.49 2.91 -18.61
N ALA A 102 -8.65 2.86 -17.28
CA ALA A 102 -9.55 1.91 -16.64
C ALA A 102 -11.02 2.14 -17.03
N LEU A 103 -11.45 3.41 -17.08
CA LEU A 103 -12.79 3.79 -17.50
C LEU A 103 -13.01 3.47 -18.99
N GLY A 104 -12.05 3.80 -19.85
CA GLY A 104 -12.09 3.49 -21.27
C GLY A 104 -12.16 1.99 -21.54
N PHE A 105 -11.39 1.19 -20.81
CA PHE A 105 -11.44 -0.27 -20.89
C PHE A 105 -12.79 -0.83 -20.42
N TYR A 106 -13.36 -0.29 -19.33
CA TYR A 106 -14.71 -0.65 -18.89
C TYR A 106 -15.77 -0.33 -19.96
N LEU A 107 -15.73 0.88 -20.53
CA LEU A 107 -16.67 1.28 -21.58
C LEU A 107 -16.50 0.42 -22.84
N LEU A 108 -15.27 0.08 -23.22
CA LEU A 108 -14.99 -0.81 -24.34
C LEU A 108 -15.56 -2.21 -24.12
N LEU A 109 -15.35 -2.81 -22.94
CA LEU A 109 -15.93 -4.11 -22.60
C LEU A 109 -17.46 -4.06 -22.60
N ARG A 110 -18.03 -2.96 -22.11
CA ARG A 110 -19.48 -2.72 -22.15
C ARG A 110 -20.03 -2.60 -23.58
N LEU A 111 -19.28 -1.99 -24.50
CA LEU A 111 -19.64 -1.94 -25.92
C LEU A 111 -19.57 -3.31 -26.60
N LEU A 112 -18.75 -4.23 -26.07
CA LEU A 112 -18.67 -5.63 -26.51
C LEU A 112 -19.70 -6.53 -25.80
N ASP A 113 -20.71 -5.95 -25.12
CA ASP A 113 -21.72 -6.65 -24.30
C ASP A 113 -21.15 -7.50 -23.14
N ILE A 114 -19.92 -7.20 -22.69
CA ILE A 114 -19.30 -7.84 -21.52
C ILE A 114 -19.43 -6.90 -20.31
N ASP A 115 -20.44 -7.13 -19.48
CA ASP A 115 -20.63 -6.37 -18.24
C ASP A 115 -19.84 -6.97 -17.07
N LEU A 116 -18.81 -6.25 -16.59
CA LEU A 116 -18.02 -6.66 -15.42
C LEU A 116 -18.82 -6.72 -14.12
N LEU A 117 -19.92 -5.97 -14.02
CA LEU A 117 -20.76 -5.90 -12.83
C LEU A 117 -21.94 -6.88 -12.91
N TRP A 118 -22.06 -7.66 -13.98
CA TRP A 118 -23.16 -8.61 -14.21
C TRP A 118 -23.38 -9.62 -13.07
N SER A 119 -22.31 -9.99 -12.35
CA SER A 119 -22.38 -10.92 -11.22
C SER A 119 -23.05 -10.31 -9.98
N VAL A 120 -23.01 -9.00 -9.81
CA VAL A 120 -23.58 -8.29 -8.64
C VAL A 120 -25.11 -8.40 -8.57
N PRO A 121 -25.90 -8.11 -9.63
CA PRO A 121 -27.35 -8.26 -9.58
C PRO A 121 -27.78 -9.71 -9.42
N ILE A 122 -27.04 -10.66 -9.99
CA ILE A 122 -27.28 -12.10 -9.81
C ILE A 122 -27.06 -12.48 -8.35
N ALA A 123 -25.95 -12.06 -7.76
CA ALA A 123 -25.68 -12.29 -6.35
C ALA A 123 -26.80 -11.69 -5.48
N LYS A 124 -27.23 -10.45 -5.74
CA LYS A 124 -28.31 -9.80 -4.95
C LYS A 124 -29.64 -10.53 -5.05
N LYS A 125 -29.91 -11.16 -6.20
CA LYS A 125 -31.15 -11.92 -6.43
C LYS A 125 -31.16 -13.28 -5.73
N TRP A 126 -30.02 -13.96 -5.65
CA TRP A 126 -29.95 -15.35 -5.22
C TRP A 126 -29.28 -15.57 -3.85
N CYS A 127 -28.62 -14.57 -3.27
CA CYS A 127 -27.99 -14.69 -1.96
C CYS A 127 -29.03 -14.68 -0.83
N ALA A 128 -28.77 -15.46 0.24
CA ALA A 128 -29.67 -15.59 1.39
C ALA A 128 -29.96 -14.25 2.11
N ASN A 129 -29.00 -13.32 2.07
CA ASN A 129 -29.21 -11.95 2.51
C ASN A 129 -28.51 -10.99 1.53
N PRO A 130 -29.24 -10.06 0.86
CA PRO A 130 -28.65 -9.12 -0.09
C PRO A 130 -27.68 -8.12 0.56
N ASP A 131 -27.78 -7.91 1.87
CA ASP A 131 -26.89 -6.99 2.62
C ASP A 131 -25.47 -7.54 2.76
N TRP A 132 -25.25 -8.84 2.53
CA TRP A 132 -23.90 -9.42 2.53
C TRP A 132 -23.08 -9.01 1.30
N ILE A 133 -23.72 -8.45 0.28
CA ILE A 133 -23.06 -8.01 -0.95
C ILE A 133 -22.62 -6.56 -0.78
N HIS A 134 -21.39 -6.42 -0.29
CA HIS A 134 -20.79 -5.13 -0.04
C HIS A 134 -20.25 -4.51 -1.34
N ILE A 135 -20.69 -3.28 -1.63
CA ILE A 135 -20.24 -2.49 -2.79
C ILE A 135 -18.72 -2.26 -2.75
N ASP A 136 -18.13 -2.26 -1.55
CA ASP A 136 -16.70 -2.15 -1.26
C ASP A 136 -15.85 -3.21 -1.96
N THR A 137 -16.43 -4.36 -2.31
CA THR A 137 -15.72 -5.46 -2.97
C THR A 137 -15.74 -5.36 -4.50
N THR A 138 -16.44 -4.35 -5.04
CA THR A 138 -16.52 -4.15 -6.50
C THR A 138 -15.20 -3.67 -7.09
N PRO A 139 -14.89 -4.01 -8.36
CA PRO A 139 -13.70 -3.53 -9.04
C PRO A 139 -13.58 -2.00 -9.07
N PHE A 140 -14.71 -1.30 -9.19
CA PHE A 140 -14.74 0.16 -9.21
C PHE A 140 -14.41 0.76 -7.84
N ALA A 141 -14.90 0.17 -6.74
CA ALA A 141 -14.47 0.57 -5.39
C ALA A 141 -12.96 0.38 -5.20
N GLY A 142 -12.41 -0.74 -5.70
CA GLY A 142 -10.97 -0.99 -5.72
C GLY A 142 -10.18 0.05 -6.52
N LEU A 143 -10.65 0.42 -7.71
CA LEU A 143 -10.07 1.45 -8.55
C LEU A 143 -10.02 2.81 -7.82
N VAL A 144 -11.15 3.23 -7.26
CA VAL A 144 -11.27 4.50 -6.51
C VAL A 144 -10.31 4.53 -5.31
N ARG A 145 -10.18 3.42 -4.56
CA ARG A 145 -9.22 3.32 -3.46
C ARG A 145 -7.78 3.45 -3.96
N ASN A 146 -7.41 2.76 -5.03
CA ASN A 146 -6.04 2.79 -5.58
C ASN A 146 -5.67 4.19 -6.11
N LEU A 147 -6.61 4.86 -6.78
CA LEU A 147 -6.42 6.23 -7.24
C LEU A 147 -6.29 7.19 -6.07
N GLY A 148 -7.11 7.04 -5.03
CA GLY A 148 -6.99 7.81 -3.79
C GLY A 148 -5.61 7.63 -3.17
N ILE A 149 -5.13 6.39 -3.03
CA ILE A 149 -3.81 6.10 -2.44
C ILE A 149 -2.68 6.74 -3.26
N LEU A 150 -2.69 6.58 -4.60
CA LEU A 150 -1.66 7.16 -5.46
C LEU A 150 -1.66 8.69 -5.40
N PHE A 151 -2.84 9.30 -5.38
CA PHE A 151 -3.00 10.75 -5.27
C PHE A 151 -2.47 11.26 -3.91
N GLY A 152 -2.90 10.64 -2.81
CA GLY A 152 -2.47 11.01 -1.47
C GLY A 152 -0.97 10.78 -1.25
N LEU A 153 -0.39 9.72 -1.82
CA LEU A 153 1.05 9.47 -1.78
C LEU A 153 1.84 10.53 -2.57
N GLY A 154 1.37 10.90 -3.76
CA GLY A 154 2.00 11.97 -4.56
C GLY A 154 1.99 13.32 -3.84
N PHE A 155 0.88 13.64 -3.15
CA PHE A 155 0.81 14.84 -2.31
C PHE A 155 1.74 14.75 -1.09
N ALA A 156 1.79 13.58 -0.43
CA ALA A 156 2.62 13.38 0.76
C ALA A 156 4.11 13.54 0.46
N ILE A 157 4.63 12.92 -0.60
CA ILE A 157 6.06 12.96 -0.97
C ILE A 157 6.50 14.36 -1.40
N ASN A 158 5.62 15.11 -2.09
CA ASN A 158 5.92 16.47 -2.54
C ASN A 158 5.64 17.55 -1.49
N SER A 159 5.13 17.17 -0.31
CA SER A 159 4.90 18.13 0.78
C SER A 159 6.22 18.52 1.47
N GLU A 160 6.36 19.79 1.84
CA GLU A 160 7.52 20.25 2.61
C GLU A 160 7.65 19.52 3.96
N MET A 161 6.53 19.03 4.51
CA MET A 161 6.47 18.25 5.74
C MET A 161 7.29 16.94 5.64
N PHE A 162 7.22 16.25 4.49
CA PHE A 162 8.01 15.03 4.25
C PHE A 162 9.51 15.33 4.13
N LEU A 163 9.86 16.39 3.39
CA LEU A 163 11.25 16.79 3.19
C LEU A 163 11.92 17.20 4.51
N ILE A 164 11.24 17.98 5.35
CA ILE A 164 11.78 18.45 6.64
C ILE A 164 11.96 17.28 7.61
N SER A 165 11.02 16.33 7.65
CA SER A 165 10.99 15.29 8.67
C SER A 165 11.87 14.08 8.33
N CYS A 166 11.81 13.60 7.09
CA CYS A 166 12.51 12.38 6.67
C CYS A 166 13.94 12.64 6.15
N ARG A 167 14.22 13.85 5.64
CA ARG A 167 15.55 14.22 5.13
C ARG A 167 16.43 14.95 6.15
N GLY A 168 15.89 15.29 7.32
CA GLY A 168 16.62 15.88 8.43
C GLY A 168 17.47 14.89 9.21
N GLU A 169 18.35 15.42 10.07
CA GLU A 169 19.34 14.67 10.88
C GLU A 169 18.69 13.64 11.83
N ASN A 170 17.43 13.85 12.22
CA ASN A 170 16.66 12.93 13.07
C ASN A 170 16.12 11.69 12.33
N GLY A 171 16.05 11.68 10.99
CA GLY A 171 15.51 10.56 10.21
C GLY A 171 16.35 9.28 10.27
N TYR A 172 17.61 9.38 10.70
CA TYR A 172 18.52 8.24 10.88
C TYR A 172 18.41 7.60 12.27
N LYS A 173 17.74 8.25 13.24
CA LYS A 173 17.59 7.69 14.59
C LYS A 173 16.59 6.54 14.57
N LEU A 174 17.00 5.39 15.12
CA LEU A 174 16.14 4.20 15.24
C LEU A 174 14.87 4.50 16.04
N SER A 175 14.97 5.32 17.09
CA SER A 175 13.83 5.73 17.92
C SER A 175 12.78 6.51 17.13
N PHE A 176 13.20 7.42 16.24
CA PHE A 176 12.31 8.17 15.35
C PHE A 176 11.56 7.22 14.41
N ARG A 177 12.27 6.27 13.78
CA ARG A 177 11.67 5.30 12.86
C ARG A 177 10.69 4.35 13.54
N LEU A 178 11.05 3.83 14.72
CA LEU A 178 10.18 2.96 15.51
C LEU A 178 8.92 3.71 15.96
N LEU A 179 9.07 4.95 16.45
CA LEU A 179 7.94 5.76 16.87
C LEU A 179 7.02 6.11 15.68
N CYS A 180 7.58 6.41 14.50
CA CYS A 180 6.80 6.60 13.27
C CYS A 180 6.06 5.32 12.88
N ALA A 181 6.71 4.17 12.93
CA ALA A 181 6.09 2.88 12.60
C ALA A 181 4.94 2.53 13.54
N VAL A 182 5.14 2.67 14.85
CA VAL A 182 4.10 2.40 15.87
C VAL A 182 2.92 3.35 15.71
N THR A 183 3.18 4.66 15.57
CA THR A 183 2.13 5.68 15.41
C THR A 183 1.37 5.50 14.09
N SER A 184 2.05 5.11 13.02
CA SER A 184 1.40 4.79 11.75
C SER A 184 0.51 3.56 11.87
N LEU A 185 0.97 2.51 12.56
CA LEU A 185 0.20 1.29 12.75
C LEU A 185 -1.06 1.55 13.59
N THR A 186 -0.95 2.30 14.69
CA THR A 186 -2.10 2.64 15.55
C THR A 186 -3.11 3.51 14.81
N THR A 187 -2.63 4.48 14.02
CA THR A 187 -3.49 5.34 13.21
C THR A 187 -4.22 4.53 12.13
N LEU A 188 -3.54 3.60 11.46
CA LEU A 188 -4.16 2.68 10.49
C LEU A 188 -5.24 1.80 11.13
N GLN A 189 -5.02 1.31 12.35
CA GLN A 189 -6.03 0.57 13.11
C GLN A 189 -7.25 1.44 13.44
N LEU A 190 -7.03 2.71 13.83
CA LEU A 190 -8.12 3.67 14.07
C LEU A 190 -8.93 3.97 12.80
N TYR A 191 -8.27 4.12 11.64
CA TYR A 191 -8.94 4.29 10.35
C TYR A 191 -9.84 3.10 9.96
N HIS A 192 -9.54 1.89 10.45
CA HIS A 192 -10.38 0.71 10.22
C HIS A 192 -11.73 0.83 10.93
N PHE A 193 -11.79 1.47 12.10
CA PHE A 193 -13.04 1.66 12.85
C PHE A 193 -13.99 2.70 12.22
N ILE A 194 -13.48 3.57 11.34
CA ILE A 194 -14.31 4.55 10.62
C ILE A 194 -15.14 3.84 9.55
N LYS A 195 -16.41 3.55 9.87
CA LYS A 195 -17.40 3.02 8.92
C LYS A 195 -17.83 4.12 7.94
N ILE A 196 -17.79 3.82 6.65
CA ILE A 196 -18.28 4.72 5.60
C ILE A 196 -19.80 4.51 5.45
N PRO A 197 -20.62 5.57 5.39
CA PRO A 197 -22.04 5.45 5.07
C PRO A 197 -22.25 4.81 3.69
N THR A 198 -22.99 3.71 3.63
CA THR A 198 -23.25 2.93 2.40
C THR A 198 -24.57 3.28 1.71
N HIS A 199 -25.35 4.20 2.27
CA HIS A 199 -26.72 4.49 1.82
C HIS A 199 -26.83 5.22 0.47
N THR A 200 -25.75 5.82 -0.03
CA THR A 200 -25.73 6.52 -1.33
C THR A 200 -24.45 6.16 -2.10
N GLU A 201 -24.60 5.57 -3.29
CA GLU A 201 -23.48 5.00 -4.06
C GLU A 201 -22.41 6.05 -4.42
N HIS A 202 -22.82 7.24 -4.87
CA HIS A 202 -21.88 8.33 -5.21
C HIS A 202 -21.13 8.86 -3.98
N LEU A 203 -21.83 9.04 -2.86
CA LEU A 203 -21.25 9.51 -1.61
C LEU A 203 -20.23 8.47 -1.09
N PHE A 204 -20.55 7.19 -1.22
CA PHE A 204 -19.66 6.09 -0.86
C PHE A 204 -18.35 6.15 -1.68
N TYR A 205 -18.41 6.33 -2.99
CA TYR A 205 -17.20 6.42 -3.81
C TYR A 205 -16.35 7.65 -3.48
N VAL A 206 -16.97 8.82 -3.30
CA VAL A 206 -16.25 10.04 -2.92
C VAL A 206 -15.60 9.90 -1.53
N LEU A 207 -16.34 9.39 -0.54
CA LEU A 207 -15.80 9.16 0.80
C LEU A 207 -14.71 8.09 0.81
N SER A 208 -14.86 7.03 0.01
CA SER A 208 -13.85 5.98 -0.16
C SER A 208 -12.57 6.56 -0.77
N PHE A 209 -12.69 7.44 -1.77
CA PHE A 209 -11.55 8.18 -2.33
C PHE A 209 -10.87 9.05 -1.27
N CYS A 210 -11.64 9.90 -0.58
CA CYS A 210 -11.11 10.81 0.45
C CYS A 210 -10.42 10.05 1.57
N LYS A 211 -11.04 8.97 2.09
CA LYS A 211 -10.43 8.09 3.09
C LYS A 211 -9.12 7.49 2.58
N SER A 212 -9.13 6.98 1.34
CA SER A 212 -7.96 6.33 0.74
C SER A 212 -6.81 7.30 0.43
N ALA A 213 -7.11 8.55 0.09
CA ALA A 213 -6.12 9.62 -0.09
C ALA A 213 -5.57 10.14 1.24
N SER A 214 -6.39 10.18 2.28
CA SER A 214 -5.98 10.65 3.60
C SER A 214 -4.97 9.70 4.27
N ILE A 215 -5.11 8.39 4.06
CA ILE A 215 -4.22 7.38 4.66
C ILE A 215 -2.73 7.62 4.37
N PRO A 216 -2.27 7.65 3.09
CA PRO A 216 -0.87 7.89 2.78
C PRO A 216 -0.41 9.29 3.17
N LEU A 217 -1.28 10.31 3.10
CA LEU A 217 -0.97 11.66 3.56
C LEU A 217 -0.66 11.68 5.05
N THR A 218 -1.47 10.98 5.85
CA THR A 218 -1.27 10.87 7.29
C THR A 218 0.00 10.08 7.63
N VAL A 219 0.18 8.89 7.03
CA VAL A 219 1.28 7.98 7.35
C VAL A 219 2.64 8.49 6.86
N VAL A 220 2.69 9.07 5.67
CA VAL A 220 3.97 9.45 5.03
C VAL A 220 4.38 10.88 5.36
N ALA A 221 3.44 11.82 5.53
CA ALA A 221 3.77 13.23 5.77
C ALA A 221 3.45 13.69 7.20
N LEU A 222 2.20 13.55 7.68
CA LEU A 222 1.79 14.12 8.97
C LEU A 222 2.45 13.44 10.17
N ILE A 223 2.47 12.11 10.23
CA ILE A 223 3.01 11.38 11.39
C ILE A 223 4.51 11.66 11.58
N PRO A 224 5.37 11.53 10.55
CA PRO A 224 6.78 11.88 10.67
C PRO A 224 6.98 13.35 11.07
N TYR A 225 6.15 14.26 10.56
CA TYR A 225 6.21 15.68 10.91
C TYR A 225 5.87 15.96 12.38
N CYS A 226 4.76 15.39 12.88
CA CYS A 226 4.38 15.52 14.29
C CYS A 226 5.46 14.96 15.21
N ILE A 227 6.02 13.79 14.88
CA ILE A 227 7.09 13.18 15.68
C ILE A 227 8.36 14.00 15.59
N HIS A 228 8.69 14.55 14.42
CA HIS A 228 9.86 15.42 14.25
C HIS A 228 9.73 16.69 15.09
N MET A 229 8.54 17.31 15.13
CA MET A 229 8.27 18.46 15.99
C MET A 229 8.36 18.12 17.48
N LEU A 230 7.87 16.95 17.90
CA LEU A 230 7.94 16.48 19.29
C LEU A 230 9.38 16.16 19.72
N MET A 231 10.20 15.63 18.82
CA MET A 231 11.60 15.29 19.07
C MET A 231 12.56 16.46 18.87
N LYS A 232 12.10 17.59 18.31
CA LYS A 232 12.93 18.80 18.22
C LYS A 232 13.22 19.24 19.65
N PRO A 233 14.50 19.30 20.08
CA PRO A 233 14.82 19.83 21.39
C PRO A 233 14.24 21.24 21.45
N SER A 234 13.51 21.54 22.53
CA SER A 234 13.05 22.87 22.84
C SER A 234 14.27 23.79 22.83
N GLU A 235 14.51 24.48 21.72
CA GLU A 235 15.40 25.63 21.70
C GLU A 235 14.75 26.65 22.64
N LYS A 236 15.27 26.63 23.86
CA LYS A 236 15.15 27.64 24.89
C LYS A 236 14.61 28.96 24.34
N LYS A 237 13.37 29.30 24.73
CA LYS A 237 12.99 30.70 24.89
C LYS A 237 13.94 31.32 25.93
N ILE A 238 15.07 31.83 25.47
CA ILE A 238 15.85 32.86 26.16
C ILE A 238 16.04 33.97 25.14
N LYS A 239 15.10 34.91 25.16
CA LYS A 239 15.34 36.35 25.15
C LYS A 239 14.05 37.04 25.60
#